data_AF-A0AA40SXW1-F1
#
_entry.id   AF-A0AA40SXW1-F1
#
_cell.length_a   1.000
_cell.length_b   1.000
_cell.length_c   1.000
_cell.angle_alpha   90.00
_cell.angle_beta   90.00
_cell.angle_gamma   90.00
#
_symmetry.space_group_name_H-M   'P 1'
#
loop_
_entity.id
_entity.type
_entity.pdbx_description
1 polymer ?
#
loop_
_entity_poly.entity_id
_entity_poly.type
_entity_poly.pdbx_seq_one_letter_code
_entity_poly.pdbx_strand_id
1 'polypeptide(L)' 'MENKMDFILKLLLLSALLSLLIKYAAPSLAIPATASNALIIVLLPPVIIALALLWRFQAHKQN' A
#
# COMPACT_ATOMS: atom_id res chain seq x y z
N MET A 1 23.33 -17.24 -7.93
CA MET A 1 22.50 -16.01 -7.93
C MET A 1 21.06 -16.46 -7.74
N GLU A 2 20.77 -16.99 -6.56
CA GLU A 2 19.58 -17.81 -6.38
C GLU A 2 18.38 -16.97 -5.96
N ASN A 3 17.21 -17.34 -6.48
CA ASN A 3 15.86 -16.96 -6.04
C ASN A 3 15.33 -15.57 -6.42
N LYS A 4 16.01 -14.79 -7.28
CA LYS A 4 15.39 -13.59 -7.90
C LYS A 4 14.12 -13.95 -8.68
N MET A 5 14.11 -15.09 -9.34
CA MET A 5 12.96 -15.54 -10.14
C MET A 5 11.77 -15.94 -9.25
N ASP A 6 12.01 -16.64 -8.12
CA ASP A 6 10.96 -16.95 -7.13
C ASP A 6 10.36 -15.68 -6.52
N PHE A 7 11.21 -14.69 -6.20
CA PHE A 7 10.75 -13.40 -5.69
C PHE A 7 9.88 -12.66 -6.70
N ILE A 8 10.30 -12.58 -7.97
CA ILE A 8 9.54 -11.91 -9.02
C ILE A 8 8.19 -12.61 -9.26
N LEU A 9 8.18 -13.95 -9.28
CA LEU A 9 6.93 -14.71 -9.45
C LEU A 9 5.94 -14.48 -8.30
N LYS A 10 6.41 -14.50 -7.04
CA LYS A 10 5.57 -14.18 -5.89
C LYS A 10 5.05 -12.75 -5.93
N LEU A 11 5.89 -11.80 -6.31
CA LEU A 11 5.51 -10.40 -6.44
C LEU A 11 4.46 -10.21 -7.54
N LEU A 12 4.63 -10.88 -8.69
CA LEU A 12 3.68 -10.83 -9.80
C LEU A 12 2.32 -11.43 -9.39
N LEU A 13 2.32 -12.59 -8.72
CA LEU A 13 1.09 -13.20 -8.23
C LEU A 13 0.38 -12.30 -7.21
N LEU A 14 1.11 -11.73 -6.26
CA LEU A 14 0.55 -10.80 -5.28
C LEU A 14 -0.01 -9.54 -5.94
N SER A 15 0.70 -8.98 -6.93
CA SER A 15 0.25 -7.80 -7.67
C SER A 15 -0.96 -8.10 -8.54
N ALA A 16 -1.02 -9.27 -9.19
CA ALA A 16 -2.16 -9.71 -9.97
C ALA A 16 -3.39 -9.90 -9.08
N LEU A 17 -3.23 -10.55 -7.92
CA LEU A 17 -4.29 -10.72 -6.94
C LEU A 17 -4.79 -9.37 -6.40
N LEU A 18 -3.87 -8.46 -6.05
CA LEU A 18 -4.21 -7.12 -5.60
C LEU A 18 -4.95 -6.33 -6.69
N SER A 19 -4.52 -6.44 -7.95
CA SER A 19 -5.17 -5.78 -9.08
C SER A 19 -6.58 -6.33 -9.33
N LEU A 20 -6.78 -7.64 -9.21
CA LEU A 20 -8.12 -8.27 -9.27
C LEU A 20 -9.01 -7.81 -8.11
N LEU A 21 -8.47 -7.76 -6.89
CA LEU A 21 -9.18 -7.24 -5.74
C LEU A 21 -9.60 -5.79 -5.95
N ILE A 22 -8.70 -4.92 -6.43
CA ILE A 22 -9.07 -3.52 -6.71
C ILE A 22 -10.13 -3.47 -7.81
N LYS A 23 -9.96 -4.20 -8.92
CA LYS A 23 -10.90 -4.16 -10.05
C LYS A 23 -12.32 -4.60 -9.68
N TYR A 24 -12.46 -5.67 -8.89
CA TYR A 24 -13.76 -6.28 -8.63
C TYR A 24 -14.31 -5.96 -7.24
N ALA A 25 -13.46 -5.68 -6.24
CA ALA A 25 -13.91 -5.27 -4.91
C ALA A 25 -14.09 -3.75 -4.78
N ALA A 26 -13.36 -2.90 -5.51
CA ALA A 26 -13.57 -1.45 -5.39
C ALA A 26 -14.99 -1.00 -5.82
N PRO A 27 -15.61 -1.54 -6.90
CA PRO A 27 -16.99 -1.19 -7.25
C PRO A 27 -18.03 -1.73 -6.27
N SER A 28 -17.74 -2.83 -5.55
CA SER A 28 -18.65 -3.38 -4.53
C SER A 28 -18.53 -2.68 -3.18
N LEU A 29 -17.41 -1.99 -2.94
CA LEU A 29 -17.26 -1.03 -1.86
C LEU A 29 -18.04 0.23 -2.23
N ALA A 30 -19.31 0.29 -1.83
CA ALA A 30 -20.13 1.48 -1.91
C ALA A 30 -19.62 2.55 -0.93
N ILE A 31 -18.48 3.17 -1.24
CA ILE A 31 -17.90 4.26 -0.45
C ILE A 31 -18.70 5.54 -0.74
N PRO A 32 -19.42 6.10 0.24
CA PRO A 32 -20.17 7.32 0.04
C PRO A 32 -19.21 8.49 -0.27
N ALA A 33 -19.56 9.34 -1.22
CA ALA A 33 -18.79 10.52 -1.61
C ALA A 33 -18.91 11.66 -0.56
N THR A 34 -18.46 11.39 0.66
CA THR A 34 -18.43 12.37 1.76
C THR A 34 -17.05 13.02 1.87
N ALA A 35 -17.01 14.25 2.40
CA ALA A 35 -15.76 14.97 2.61
C ALA A 35 -14.76 14.19 3.49
N SER A 36 -15.25 13.47 4.51
CA SER A 36 -14.41 12.65 5.39
C SER A 36 -13.74 11.50 4.64
N ASN A 37 -14.47 10.79 3.78
CA ASN A 37 -13.92 9.68 3.00
C ASN A 37 -12.88 10.17 1.99
N ALA A 38 -13.16 11.28 1.31
CA ALA A 38 -12.21 11.91 0.41
C ALA A 38 -10.93 12.33 1.15
N LEU A 39 -11.07 12.97 2.32
CA LEU A 39 -9.94 13.36 3.15
C LEU A 39 -9.10 12.15 3.57
N ILE A 40 -9.73 11.05 4.00
CA ILE A 40 -9.01 9.82 4.39
C ILE A 40 -8.22 9.26 3.20
N ILE A 41 -8.85 9.11 2.03
CA ILE A 41 -8.18 8.54 0.84
C ILE A 41 -6.99 9.40 0.39
N VAL A 42 -7.12 10.74 0.47
CA VAL A 42 -6.05 11.67 0.09
C VAL A 42 -4.94 11.74 1.13
N LEU A 43 -5.27 11.69 2.43
CA LEU A 43 -4.31 11.84 3.53
C LEU A 43 -3.61 10.52 3.91
N LEU A 44 -4.19 9.36 3.59
CA LEU A 44 -3.59 8.07 3.93
C LEU A 44 -2.18 7.89 3.34
N PRO A 45 -1.97 8.09 2.01
CA PRO A 45 -0.66 7.89 1.41
C PRO A 45 0.45 8.74 2.06
N PRO A 46 0.30 10.07 2.23
CA PRO A 46 1.35 10.87 2.87
C PRO A 46 1.54 10.51 4.34
N VAL A 47 0.50 10.13 5.09
CA VAL A 47 0.63 9.67 6.48
C VAL A 47 1.45 8.39 6.56
N ILE A 48 1.21 7.42 5.67
CA ILE A 48 2.00 6.18 5.62
C ILE A 48 3.47 6.48 5.35
N ILE A 49 3.76 7.36 4.38
CA ILE A 49 5.14 7.77 4.08
C ILE A 49 5.77 8.50 5.25
N ALA A 50 5.04 9.41 5.91
CA ALA A 50 5.53 10.12 7.09
C ALA A 50 5.89 9.15 8.22
N LEU A 51 5.05 8.16 8.50
CA LEU A 51 5.32 7.11 9.49
C LEU A 51 6.55 6.26 9.11
N ALA A 52 6.68 5.87 7.84
CA ALA A 52 7.84 5.13 7.36
C ALA A 52 9.14 5.94 7.51
N LEU A 53 9.10 7.24 7.21
CA LEU A 53 10.24 8.15 7.38
C LEU A 53 10.58 8.37 8.85
N LEU A 54 9.57 8.52 9.73
CA LEU A 54 9.77 8.63 11.17
C LEU A 54 10.43 7.37 11.73
N TRP A 55 9.97 6.18 11.34
CA TRP A 55 10.61 4.93 11.72
C TRP A 55 12.06 4.91 11.23
N ARG A 56 12.28 5.20 9.95
CA ARG A 56 13.64 5.26 9.38
C ARG A 56 14.53 6.21 10.18
N PHE A 57 14.05 7.40 10.52
CA PHE A 57 14.80 8.39 11.30
C PHE A 57 15.20 7.86 12.69
N GLN A 58 14.28 7.20 13.39
CA GLN A 58 14.57 6.59 14.69
C GLN A 58 15.57 5.44 14.58
N ALA A 59 15.49 4.62 13.53
CA ALA A 59 16.44 3.54 13.28
C ALA A 59 17.86 4.07 13.03
N HIS A 60 18.01 5.21 12.33
CA HIS A 60 19.31 5.87 12.14
C HIS A 60 19.86 6.50 13.42
N LYS A 61 19.00 6.91 14.36
CA LYS A 61 19.42 7.47 15.65
C LYS A 61 19.90 6.39 16.65
N GLN A 62 19.53 5.14 16.46
CA GLN A 62 19.90 4.01 17.33
C GLN A 62 21.18 3.29 16.91
N ASN A 63 21.83 3.74 15.82
CA ASN A 63 23.07 3.19 15.27
C ASN A 63 24.21 4.20 15.42
#